data_AF-A0A7W8RQ98-F1
#
_entry.id   AF-A0A7W8RQ98-F1
#
_cell.length_a   1.000
_cell.length_b   1.000
_cell.length_c   1.000
_cell.angle_alpha   90.00
_cell.angle_beta   90.00
_cell.angle_gamma   90.00
#
_symmetry.space_group_name_H-M   'P 1'
#
loop_
_entity.id
_entity.type
_entity.pdbx_description
1 polymer ?
#
loop_
_entity_poly.entity_id
_entity_poly.type
_entity_poly.pdbx_seq_one_letter_code
_entity_poly.pdbx_strand_id
1 'polypeptide(L)' 'MAAVTGAVSAGLAVGAFAQRVAPVGAIEVGALLGLPALPPLEIVLHSSLSDTRSRGALRTIAAPFSEHRAAIR' A
#
# COMPACT_ATOMS: atom_id res chain seq x y z
N MET A 1 0.36 -13.56 -2.05
CA MET A 1 -0.39 -13.16 -0.83
C MET A 1 -1.79 -13.77 -0.84
N ALA A 2 -1.94 -15.10 -0.90
CA ALA A 2 -3.26 -15.74 -0.85
C ALA A 2 -3.65 -16.15 0.57
N ALA A 3 -2.69 -16.65 1.35
CA ALA A 3 -2.94 -17.17 2.70
C ALA A 3 -3.41 -16.09 3.69
N VAL A 4 -2.70 -14.96 3.78
CA VAL A 4 -3.04 -13.87 4.72
C VAL A 4 -4.41 -13.27 4.40
N THR A 5 -4.63 -12.89 3.14
CA THR A 5 -5.91 -12.36 2.66
C THR A 5 -7.04 -13.37 2.88
N GLY A 6 -6.81 -14.66 2.59
CA GLY A 6 -7.80 -15.71 2.81
C GLY A 6 -8.17 -15.91 4.28
N ALA A 7 -7.19 -15.91 5.18
CA ALA A 7 -7.44 -16.01 6.63
C ALA A 7 -8.25 -14.81 7.15
N VAL A 8 -7.94 -13.60 6.67
CA VAL A 8 -8.66 -12.37 7.05
C VAL A 8 -10.09 -12.38 6.48
N SER A 9 -10.26 -12.72 5.20
CA SER A 9 -11.59 -12.83 4.58
C SER A 9 -12.44 -13.95 5.20
N ALA A 10 -11.82 -15.02 5.72
CA ALA A 10 -12.51 -16.08 6.45
C ALA A 10 -12.81 -15.74 7.91
N GLY A 11 -12.40 -14.55 8.40
CA GLY A 11 -12.58 -14.14 9.80
C GLY A 11 -11.67 -14.89 10.79
N LEU A 12 -10.62 -15.55 10.31
CA LEU A 12 -9.68 -16.33 11.14
C LEU A 12 -8.50 -15.52 11.66
N ALA A 13 -8.26 -14.34 11.10
CA ALA A 13 -7.11 -13.50 11.46
C ALA A 13 -7.40 -12.00 11.24
N VAL A 14 -6.57 -11.17 11.88
CA VAL A 14 -6.43 -9.74 11.61
C VAL A 14 -5.07 -9.52 10.94
N GLY A 15 -5.00 -8.62 9.96
CA GLY A 15 -3.76 -8.33 9.24
C GLY A 15 -3.56 -6.83 9.00
N ALA A 16 -2.30 -6.41 8.91
CA ALA A 16 -1.95 -5.06 8.53
C ALA A 16 -2.02 -4.91 6.99
N PHE A 17 -2.95 -4.06 6.51
CA PHE A 17 -3.11 -3.80 5.08
C PHE A 17 -3.02 -2.30 4.79
N ALA A 18 -2.37 -1.96 3.67
CA ALA A 18 -2.61 -0.68 3.05
C ALA A 18 -4.04 -0.65 2.48
N GLN A 19 -4.71 0.50 2.59
CA GLN A 19 -6.11 0.66 2.17
C GLN A 19 -6.40 0.15 0.75
N ARG A 20 -5.44 0.30 -0.17
CA ARG A 20 -5.61 -0.10 -1.58
C ARG A 20 -5.56 -1.61 -1.83
N VAL A 21 -5.09 -2.41 -0.88
CA VAL A 21 -4.92 -3.87 -1.01
C VAL A 21 -5.71 -4.66 0.04
N ALA A 22 -6.51 -3.97 0.87
CA ALA A 22 -7.37 -4.62 1.84
C ALA A 22 -8.40 -5.52 1.13
N PRO A 23 -8.68 -6.73 1.65
CA PRO A 23 -9.71 -7.59 1.09
C PRO A 23 -11.07 -6.87 1.10
N VAL A 24 -11.88 -7.09 0.05
CA VAL A 24 -13.26 -6.60 0.03
C VAL A 24 -14.00 -7.11 1.27
N GLY A 25 -14.73 -6.21 1.92
CA GLY A 25 -15.49 -6.51 3.14
C GLY A 25 -14.65 -6.57 4.42
N ALA A 26 -13.33 -6.40 4.36
CA ALA A 26 -12.52 -6.22 5.56
C ALA A 26 -12.86 -4.91 6.27
N ILE A 27 -12.85 -4.92 7.60
CA ILE A 27 -13.08 -3.76 8.46
C ILE A 27 -11.79 -3.37 9.20
N GLU A 28 -11.65 -2.09 9.52
CA GLU A 28 -10.57 -1.59 10.36
C GLU A 28 -10.88 -1.94 11.83
N VAL A 29 -9.91 -2.53 12.54
CA VAL A 29 -10.08 -2.99 13.94
C VAL A 29 -8.99 -2.49 14.87
N GLY A 30 -8.05 -1.67 14.39
CA GLY A 30 -6.89 -1.21 15.16
C GLY A 30 -7.31 -0.43 16.39
N ALA A 31 -8.27 0.50 16.26
CA ALA A 31 -8.79 1.23 17.41
C ALA A 31 -9.50 0.30 18.43
N LEU A 32 -10.29 -0.65 17.94
CA LEU A 32 -11.03 -1.60 18.77
C LEU A 32 -10.09 -2.50 19.58
N LEU A 33 -8.96 -2.88 19.00
CA LEU A 33 -7.98 -3.78 19.59
C LEU A 33 -6.81 -3.05 20.27
N GLY A 34 -6.84 -1.71 20.35
CA GLY A 34 -5.76 -0.92 20.93
C GLY A 34 -4.41 -1.05 20.21
N LEU A 35 -4.44 -1.31 18.90
CA LEU A 35 -3.22 -1.50 18.10
C LEU A 35 -2.57 -0.15 17.76
N PRO A 36 -1.23 -0.11 17.66
CA PRO A 36 -0.54 1.09 17.21
C PRO A 36 -0.90 1.42 15.76
N ALA A 37 -0.83 2.70 15.42
CA ALA A 37 -1.00 3.15 14.04
C ALA A 37 0.05 2.50 13.14
N LEU A 38 -0.39 2.01 11.98
CA LEU A 38 0.53 1.44 10.99
C LEU A 38 1.41 2.54 10.40
N PRO A 39 2.73 2.31 10.28
CA PRO A 39 3.59 3.24 9.58
C PRO A 39 3.19 3.28 8.09
N PRO A 40 3.44 4.40 7.41
CA PRO A 40 3.18 4.48 5.99
C PRO A 40 4.06 3.51 5.20
N LEU A 41 3.51 2.98 4.10
CA LEU A 41 4.24 2.07 3.23
C LEU A 41 5.09 2.85 2.22
N GLU A 42 6.39 2.59 2.21
CA GLU A 42 7.28 3.09 1.17
C GLU A 42 7.18 2.21 -0.09
N ILE A 43 6.99 2.84 -1.25
CA ILE A 43 6.93 2.17 -2.55
C ILE A 43 8.03 2.76 -3.44
N VAL A 44 8.96 1.92 -3.86
CA VAL A 44 10.08 2.31 -4.74
C VAL A 44 9.90 1.71 -6.13
N LEU A 45 9.90 2.58 -7.15
CA LEU A 45 9.86 2.17 -8.55
C LEU A 45 11.28 2.04 -9.11
N HIS A 46 11.72 0.81 -9.37
CA HIS A 46 12.98 0.55 -10.05
C HIS A 46 12.76 0.46 -11.57
N SER A 47 13.49 1.26 -12.35
CA SER A 47 13.42 1.24 -13.81
C SER A 47 14.77 1.65 -14.43
N SER A 48 15.19 0.94 -15.48
CA SER A 48 16.27 1.35 -16.37
C SER A 48 15.71 2.26 -17.45
N LEU A 49 16.01 3.56 -17.36
CA LEU A 49 15.46 4.58 -18.24
C LEU A 49 16.32 4.73 -19.51
N SER A 50 15.73 4.54 -20.69
CA SER A 50 16.38 4.80 -21.97
C SER A 50 16.01 6.18 -22.54
N ASP A 51 14.72 6.54 -22.58
CA ASP A 51 14.24 7.68 -23.38
C ASP A 51 13.21 8.59 -22.66
N THR A 52 13.05 9.81 -23.17
CA THR A 52 12.14 10.84 -22.62
C THR A 52 10.68 10.36 -22.53
N ARG A 53 10.22 9.55 -23.48
CA ARG A 53 8.87 8.96 -23.47
C ARG A 53 8.66 8.03 -22.28
N SER A 54 9.64 7.15 -22.02
CA SER A 54 9.61 6.21 -20.89
C SER A 54 9.62 6.98 -19.56
N ARG A 55 10.41 8.05 -19.46
CA ARG A 55 10.37 8.96 -18.29
C ARG A 55 8.99 9.58 -18.07
N GLY A 56 8.33 10.05 -19.13
CA GLY A 56 6.98 10.62 -19.06
C GLY A 56 5.96 9.63 -18.50
N ALA A 57 5.95 8.40 -19.02
CA ALA A 57 5.04 7.35 -18.56
C ALA A 57 5.26 6.99 -17.09
N LEU A 58 6.51 6.84 -16.65
CA LEU A 58 6.81 6.53 -15.24
C LEU A 58 6.40 7.66 -14.29
N ARG A 59 6.51 8.93 -14.70
CA ARG A 59 6.02 10.06 -13.89
C ARG A 59 4.51 9.99 -13.69
N THR A 60 3.75 9.64 -14.72
CA THR A 60 2.29 9.44 -14.61
C THR A 60 1.95 8.30 -13.65
N ILE A 61 2.69 7.19 -13.70
CA ILE A 61 2.49 6.05 -12.79
C ILE A 61 2.86 6.43 -11.34
N ALA A 62 3.93 7.20 -11.14
CA ALA A 62 4.41 7.58 -9.81
C ALA A 62 3.61 8.73 -9.16
N ALA A 63 2.91 9.55 -9.95
CA ALA A 63 2.17 10.71 -9.46
C ALA A 63 1.20 10.40 -8.30
N PRO A 64 0.38 9.32 -8.33
CA PRO A 64 -0.53 8.97 -7.24
C PRO A 64 0.15 8.52 -5.94
N PHE A 65 1.46 8.27 -5.97
CA PHE A 65 2.27 7.80 -4.83
C PHE A 65 3.23 8.89 -4.30
N SER A 66 3.25 10.06 -4.94
CA SER A 66 4.22 11.13 -4.66
C SER A 66 3.92 11.93 -3.40
N GLU A 67 2.64 12.01 -3.01
CA GLU A 67 2.13 12.82 -1.90
C GLU A 67 2.81 12.48 -0.56
N HIS A 68 3.09 11.19 -0.34
CA HIS A 68 3.69 10.71 0.91
C HIS A 68 5.19 10.97 1.03
N ARG A 69 5.89 11.15 -0.10
CA ARG A 69 7.33 11.43 -0.13
C ARG A 69 7.65 12.83 0.41
N ALA A 70 6.72 13.77 0.31
CA ALA A 70 6.90 15.14 0.81
C ALA A 70 6.85 15.23 2.34
N ALA A 71 6.21 14.26 3.01
CA ALA A 71 6.08 14.24 4.47
C ALA A 71 7.27 13.56 5.19
N ILE A 72 8.11 12.81 4.46
CA ILE A 72 9.26 12.07 5.01
C ILE A 72 10.59 12.86 4.88
N ARG A 73 10.61 13.94 4.09
CA ARG A 73 11.76 14.84 3.94
C ARG A 73 11.64 16.07 4.82
#